data_AF-A0A077PZB7-F1
#
_entry.id   AF-A0A077PZB7-F1
#
_cell.length_a   1.000
_cell.length_b   1.000
_cell.length_c   1.000
_cell.angle_alpha   90.00
_cell.angle_beta   90.00
_cell.angle_gamma   90.00
#
_symmetry.space_group_name_H-M   'P 1'
#
loop_
_entity.id
_entity.type
_entity.pdbx_description
1 polymer ?
#
loop_
_entity_poly.entity_id
_entity_poly.type
_entity_poly.pdbx_seq_one_letter_code
_entity_poly.pdbx_strand_id
1 'polypeptide(L)'
;MSTFTRLQKRLSRQGIETQYENNIYRFNKEQIEAEVLLPESLPLEEKAVQQLLDLASVHVPGSDAKVCRTRATPDFHPGAVAPVGSIVATTTDLVIPAAIGTDINCGMRLLTTGLSYAEAYSQKEALIQQLKNTLLLDQRDVPVTLTSFSALFDEGLAAWLQELPQQGVWQQADFKRMHAELNAILSTQAIQAHS
;
A
#
# COMPACT_ATOMS: atom_id res chain seq x y z
N MET A 1 11.13 -10.54 -37.71
CA MET A 1 12.23 -10.64 -36.75
C MET A 1 11.87 -9.77 -35.55
N SER A 2 11.58 -10.36 -34.40
CA SER A 2 11.12 -9.64 -33.20
C SER A 2 12.22 -8.68 -32.74
N THR A 3 11.98 -7.38 -32.84
CA THR A 3 12.88 -6.33 -32.36
C THR A 3 12.78 -6.25 -30.84
N PHE A 4 13.49 -7.15 -30.15
CA PHE A 4 13.63 -7.06 -28.70
C PHE A 4 14.09 -5.66 -28.29
N THR A 5 13.37 -5.04 -27.36
CA THR A 5 13.78 -3.76 -26.76
C THR A 5 15.15 -3.94 -26.08
N ARG A 6 15.90 -2.84 -25.91
CA ARG A 6 17.23 -2.89 -25.24
C ARG A 6 17.14 -3.56 -23.86
N LEU A 7 16.02 -3.36 -23.17
CA LEU A 7 15.75 -3.97 -21.87
C LEU A 7 15.53 -5.48 -21.98
N GLN A 8 14.70 -5.96 -22.91
CA GLN A 8 14.48 -7.40 -23.10
C GLN A 8 15.79 -8.14 -23.44
N LYS A 9 16.69 -7.51 -24.20
CA LYS A 9 18.03 -8.07 -24.46
C LYS A 9 18.87 -8.19 -23.19
N ARG A 10 18.75 -7.25 -22.25
CA ARG A 10 19.45 -7.30 -20.95
C ARG A 10 18.88 -8.38 -20.05
N LEU A 11 17.55 -8.45 -19.93
CA LEU A 11 16.84 -9.49 -19.19
C LEU A 11 17.18 -10.89 -19.72
N SER A 12 17.20 -11.07 -21.04
CA SER A 12 17.59 -12.33 -21.67
C SER A 12 19.03 -12.77 -21.32
N ARG A 13 19.98 -11.83 -21.21
CA ARG A 13 21.35 -12.14 -20.75
C ARG A 13 21.42 -12.60 -19.29
N GLN A 14 20.41 -12.31 -18.50
CA GLN A 14 20.24 -12.77 -17.12
C GLN A 14 19.43 -14.08 -17.02
N GLY A 15 19.11 -14.70 -18.16
CA GLY A 15 18.29 -15.91 -18.22
C GLY A 15 16.80 -15.65 -18.01
N ILE A 16 16.35 -14.40 -18.14
CA ILE A 16 14.94 -14.03 -18.00
C ILE A 16 14.30 -13.99 -19.38
N GLU A 17 13.40 -14.94 -19.62
CA GLU A 17 12.53 -14.93 -20.79
C GLU A 17 11.45 -13.86 -20.60
N THR A 18 11.16 -13.07 -21.63
CA THR A 18 10.16 -12.00 -21.58
C THR A 18 9.19 -12.15 -22.73
N GLN A 19 7.90 -12.22 -22.40
CA GLN A 19 6.80 -12.14 -23.36
C GLN A 19 5.98 -10.88 -23.08
N TYR A 20 5.42 -10.29 -24.13
CA TYR A 20 4.57 -9.11 -24.00
C TYR A 20 3.32 -9.25 -24.85
N GLU A 21 2.15 -9.15 -24.21
CA GLU A 21 0.85 -9.31 -24.86
C GLU A 21 -0.22 -8.54 -24.07
N ASN A 22 -1.10 -7.80 -24.76
CA ASN A 22 -2.25 -7.12 -24.14
C ASN A 22 -1.89 -6.24 -22.92
N ASN A 23 -0.81 -5.47 -23.02
CA ASN A 23 -0.26 -4.65 -21.93
C ASN A 23 0.26 -5.44 -20.72
N ILE A 24 0.57 -6.73 -20.89
CA ILE A 24 1.10 -7.57 -19.82
C ILE A 24 2.49 -8.08 -20.23
N TYR A 25 3.50 -7.78 -19.42
CA TYR A 25 4.77 -8.49 -19.46
C TYR A 25 4.65 -9.78 -18.66
N ARG A 26 5.10 -10.90 -19.23
CA ARG A 26 5.34 -12.15 -18.51
C ARG A 26 6.83 -12.43 -18.50
N PHE A 27 7.37 -12.64 -17.30
CA PHE A 27 8.77 -12.97 -17.07
C PHE A 27 8.87 -14.41 -16.59
N ASN A 28 9.79 -15.18 -17.16
CA ASN A 28 10.10 -16.53 -16.69
C ASN A 28 11.61 -16.67 -16.47
N LYS A 29 12.00 -17.23 -15.31
CA LYS A 29 13.38 -17.59 -14.99
C LYS A 29 13.37 -18.89 -14.19
N GLU A 30 13.91 -19.96 -14.75
CA GLU A 30 14.08 -21.25 -14.04
C GLU A 30 12.79 -21.75 -13.36
N GLN A 31 11.66 -21.74 -14.08
CA GLN A 31 10.30 -22.11 -13.58
C GLN A 31 9.63 -21.08 -12.66
N ILE A 32 10.30 -19.98 -12.34
CA ILE A 32 9.70 -18.86 -11.61
C ILE A 32 9.03 -17.91 -12.61
N GLU A 33 7.75 -17.61 -12.38
CA GLU A 33 6.95 -16.72 -13.23
C GLU A 33 6.50 -15.48 -12.47
N ALA A 34 6.51 -14.33 -13.16
CA ALA A 34 5.94 -13.09 -12.69
C ALA A 34 5.24 -12.34 -13.84
N GLU A 35 4.11 -11.67 -13.54
CA GLU A 35 3.35 -10.89 -14.53
C GLU A 35 3.28 -9.42 -14.14
N VAL A 36 3.41 -8.49 -15.09
CA VAL A 36 3.31 -7.05 -14.83
C VAL A 36 2.32 -6.45 -15.83
N LEU A 37 1.23 -5.87 -15.33
CA LEU A 37 0.33 -5.05 -16.14
C LEU A 37 1.00 -3.68 -16.35
N LEU A 38 1.56 -3.46 -17.54
CA LEU A 38 2.29 -2.25 -17.88
C LEU A 38 2.19 -1.95 -19.39
N PRO A 39 1.48 -0.87 -19.78
CA PRO A 39 1.51 -0.36 -21.15
C PRO A 39 2.94 -0.03 -21.60
N GLU A 40 3.27 -0.25 -22.88
CA GLU A 40 4.62 0.03 -23.42
C GLU A 40 5.05 1.50 -23.28
N SER A 41 4.09 2.42 -23.11
CA SER A 41 4.36 3.83 -22.88
C SER A 41 4.95 4.13 -21.51
N LEU A 42 4.90 3.19 -20.56
CA LEU A 42 5.42 3.34 -19.21
C LEU A 42 6.80 2.66 -19.08
N PRO A 43 7.70 3.21 -18.26
CA PRO A 43 9.03 2.65 -18.10
C PRO A 43 8.97 1.32 -17.36
N LEU A 44 9.75 0.36 -17.84
CA LEU A 44 10.04 -0.89 -17.14
C LEU A 44 11.52 -0.88 -16.72
N GLU A 45 11.78 -1.20 -15.46
CA GLU A 45 13.14 -1.19 -14.91
C GLU A 45 13.62 -2.61 -14.57
N GLU A 46 14.83 -2.95 -15.02
CA GLU A 46 15.45 -4.26 -14.81
C GLU A 46 15.52 -4.63 -13.32
N LYS A 47 15.87 -3.66 -12.45
CA LYS A 47 15.96 -3.89 -11.01
C LYS A 47 14.61 -4.30 -10.43
N ALA A 48 13.51 -3.67 -10.84
CA ALA A 48 12.18 -4.00 -10.37
C ALA A 48 11.80 -5.43 -10.80
N VAL A 49 12.06 -5.79 -12.06
CA VAL A 49 11.82 -7.15 -12.59
C VAL A 49 12.59 -8.20 -11.78
N GLN A 50 13.87 -7.95 -11.48
CA GLN A 50 14.65 -8.88 -10.65
C GLN A 50 14.07 -9.00 -9.25
N GLN A 51 13.71 -7.89 -8.59
CA GLN A 51 13.08 -7.92 -7.27
C GLN A 51 11.75 -8.70 -7.26
N LEU A 52 10.95 -8.59 -8.33
CA LEU A 52 9.69 -9.32 -8.44
C LEU A 52 9.91 -10.83 -8.62
N LEU A 53 10.91 -11.22 -9.43
CA LEU A 53 11.31 -12.63 -9.57
C LEU A 53 11.94 -13.19 -8.29
N ASP A 54 12.71 -12.39 -7.55
CA ASP A 54 13.27 -12.78 -6.26
C ASP A 54 12.14 -13.09 -5.27
N LEU A 55 11.12 -12.22 -5.19
CA LEU A 55 9.91 -12.50 -4.40
C LEU A 55 9.21 -13.78 -4.87
N ALA A 56 9.04 -13.96 -6.18
CA ALA A 56 8.37 -15.12 -6.75
C ALA A 56 9.07 -16.45 -6.44
N SER A 57 10.36 -16.42 -6.13
CA SER A 57 11.17 -17.60 -5.79
C SER A 57 11.12 -18.00 -4.31
N VAL A 58 10.52 -17.19 -3.44
CA VAL A 58 10.54 -17.40 -1.99
C VAL A 58 9.75 -18.66 -1.62
N HIS A 59 10.42 -19.57 -0.90
CA HIS A 59 9.84 -20.77 -0.29
C HIS A 59 10.59 -21.09 1.01
N VAL A 60 9.92 -21.81 1.91
CA VAL A 60 10.51 -22.28 3.17
C VAL A 60 11.04 -23.70 2.97
N PRO A 61 12.34 -23.97 3.14
CA PRO A 61 12.88 -25.31 3.00
C PRO A 61 12.23 -26.30 3.97
N GLY A 62 11.77 -27.45 3.45
CA GLY A 62 11.13 -28.50 4.25
C GLY A 62 9.67 -28.21 4.64
N SER A 63 9.04 -27.19 4.05
CA SER A 63 7.61 -26.89 4.20
C SER A 63 6.96 -26.67 2.84
N ASP A 64 5.63 -26.74 2.80
CA ASP A 64 4.84 -26.31 1.63
C ASP A 64 4.71 -24.77 1.54
N ALA A 65 5.20 -24.04 2.54
CA ALA A 65 5.09 -22.59 2.64
C ALA A 65 5.88 -21.87 1.52
N LYS A 66 5.19 -21.11 0.66
CA LYS A 66 5.81 -20.48 -0.53
C LYS A 66 5.01 -19.32 -1.11
N VAL A 67 5.65 -18.58 -2.01
CA VAL A 67 4.97 -17.66 -2.92
C VAL A 67 4.30 -18.46 -4.04
N CYS A 68 3.00 -18.29 -4.18
CA CYS A 68 2.17 -18.97 -5.16
C CYS A 68 2.08 -18.19 -6.49
N ARG A 69 2.11 -16.86 -6.41
CA ARG A 69 2.03 -15.97 -7.57
C ARG A 69 2.54 -14.58 -7.24
N THR A 70 3.21 -13.96 -8.20
CA THR A 70 3.55 -12.54 -8.15
C THR A 70 2.98 -11.81 -9.35
N ARG A 71 2.43 -10.62 -9.09
CA ARG A 71 1.98 -9.69 -10.12
C ARG A 71 2.45 -8.29 -9.80
N ALA A 72 2.39 -7.37 -10.76
CA ALA A 72 2.55 -5.96 -10.47
C ALA A 72 1.59 -5.06 -11.27
N THR A 73 1.27 -3.92 -10.66
CA THR A 73 0.43 -2.85 -11.20
C THR A 73 1.24 -1.88 -12.07
N PRO A 74 0.58 -0.99 -12.85
CA PRO A 74 1.28 -0.10 -13.79
C PRO A 74 2.24 0.93 -13.17
N ASP A 75 2.20 1.15 -11.86
CA ASP A 75 3.12 1.99 -11.09
C ASP A 75 4.36 1.22 -10.60
N PHE A 76 4.59 0.01 -11.11
CA PHE A 76 5.72 -0.86 -10.78
C PHE A 76 7.08 -0.19 -10.97
N HIS A 77 7.87 -0.11 -9.89
CA HIS A 77 9.21 0.46 -9.91
C HIS A 77 10.09 -0.12 -8.79
N PRO A 78 11.43 0.06 -8.86
CA PRO A 78 12.32 -0.50 -7.87
C PRO A 78 12.09 0.09 -6.48
N GLY A 79 11.96 -0.77 -5.48
CA GLY A 79 11.95 -0.36 -4.07
C GLY A 79 13.28 -0.64 -3.38
N ALA A 80 13.30 -0.48 -2.06
CA ALA A 80 14.48 -0.75 -1.23
C ALA A 80 14.83 -2.25 -1.19
N VAL A 81 13.83 -3.11 -0.99
CA VAL A 81 13.98 -4.58 -0.90
C VAL A 81 13.04 -5.24 -1.90
N ALA A 82 11.72 -5.07 -1.71
CA ALA A 82 10.69 -5.46 -2.68
C ALA A 82 10.40 -4.31 -3.66
N PRO A 83 9.86 -4.59 -4.86
CA PRO A 83 9.42 -3.54 -5.77
C PRO A 83 8.06 -2.99 -5.33
N VAL A 84 7.87 -1.69 -5.55
CA VAL A 84 6.58 -1.02 -5.31
C VAL A 84 5.60 -1.42 -6.42
N GLY A 85 4.30 -1.47 -6.09
CA GLY A 85 3.25 -1.90 -7.02
C GLY A 85 3.18 -3.42 -7.19
N SER A 86 3.83 -4.21 -6.33
CA SER A 86 3.77 -5.67 -6.39
C SER A 86 2.58 -6.24 -5.61
N ILE A 87 2.05 -7.35 -6.11
CA ILE A 87 1.01 -8.18 -5.48
C ILE A 87 1.61 -9.56 -5.33
N VAL A 88 1.79 -10.02 -4.09
CA VAL A 88 2.40 -11.31 -3.77
C VAL A 88 1.37 -12.19 -3.07
N ALA A 89 0.96 -13.26 -3.73
CA ALA A 89 0.09 -14.27 -3.13
C ALA A 89 0.96 -15.39 -2.56
N THR A 90 0.80 -15.67 -1.27
CA THR A 90 1.52 -16.74 -0.55
C THR A 90 0.58 -17.85 -0.13
N THR A 91 1.13 -18.95 0.36
CA THR A 91 0.41 -19.88 1.22
C THR A 91 0.04 -19.21 2.55
N THR A 92 -0.97 -19.73 3.24
CA THR A 92 -1.51 -19.13 4.48
C THR A 92 -0.52 -19.08 5.65
N ASP A 93 0.53 -19.89 5.61
CA ASP A 93 1.57 -20.02 6.61
C ASP A 93 2.86 -19.23 6.28
N LEU A 94 2.85 -18.42 5.21
CA LEU A 94 3.98 -17.56 4.84
C LEU A 94 3.58 -16.09 4.80
N VAL A 95 4.30 -15.28 5.58
CA VAL A 95 4.29 -13.81 5.50
C VAL A 95 5.68 -13.33 5.13
N ILE A 96 5.75 -12.38 4.20
CA ILE A 96 7.00 -11.74 3.77
C ILE A 96 6.91 -10.26 4.16
N PRO A 97 7.44 -9.83 5.32
CA PRO A 97 7.35 -8.44 5.78
C PRO A 97 7.89 -7.42 4.76
N ALA A 98 8.95 -7.78 4.04
CA ALA A 98 9.52 -6.94 3.00
C ALA A 98 8.55 -6.65 1.84
N ALA A 99 7.60 -7.55 1.55
CA ALA A 99 6.58 -7.36 0.54
C ALA A 99 5.41 -6.47 1.02
N ILE A 100 5.25 -6.28 2.34
CA ILE A 100 4.26 -5.37 2.93
C ILE A 100 4.77 -3.92 2.86
N GLY A 101 6.07 -3.73 3.12
CA GLY A 101 6.72 -2.42 3.17
C GLY A 101 6.91 -1.89 4.60
N THR A 102 7.67 -0.81 4.74
CA THR A 102 8.03 -0.23 6.04
C THR A 102 6.93 0.64 6.63
N ASP A 103 6.16 1.33 5.77
CA ASP A 103 5.01 2.13 6.16
C ASP A 103 3.75 1.26 6.09
N ILE A 104 3.57 0.44 7.12
CA ILE A 104 2.49 -0.54 7.18
C ILE A 104 1.15 0.21 7.17
N ASN A 105 0.23 -0.24 6.32
CA ASN A 105 -1.08 0.38 6.12
C ASN A 105 -1.01 1.81 5.52
N CYS A 106 0.07 2.15 4.81
CA CYS A 106 0.09 3.30 3.92
C CYS A 106 -1.11 3.22 2.97
N GLY A 107 -1.89 4.30 2.87
CA GLY A 107 -3.12 4.29 2.12
C GLY A 107 -3.76 5.67 2.02
N MET A 108 -4.91 5.72 1.36
CA MET A 108 -5.63 6.96 1.07
C MET A 108 -7.01 6.94 1.72
N ARG A 109 -7.42 8.08 2.29
CA ARG A 109 -8.80 8.35 2.69
C ARG A 109 -9.34 9.50 1.85
N LEU A 110 -10.53 9.31 1.28
CA LEU A 110 -11.25 10.34 0.54
C LEU A 110 -12.40 10.88 1.40
N LEU A 111 -12.45 12.20 1.56
CA LEU A 111 -13.54 12.90 2.25
C LEU A 111 -14.26 13.83 1.26
N THR A 112 -15.59 13.79 1.27
CA THR A 112 -16.43 14.71 0.48
C THR A 112 -16.95 15.85 1.36
N THR A 113 -16.87 17.09 0.89
CA THR A 113 -17.30 18.28 1.66
C THR A 113 -18.65 18.83 1.23
N GLY A 114 -19.15 18.46 0.06
CA GLY A 114 -20.34 19.05 -0.57
C GLY A 114 -20.10 20.41 -1.22
N LEU A 115 -18.89 20.97 -1.14
CA LEU A 115 -18.53 22.22 -1.79
C LEU A 115 -18.29 22.02 -3.29
N SER A 116 -18.71 22.99 -4.09
CA SER A 116 -18.30 23.10 -5.48
C SER A 116 -16.84 23.53 -5.61
N TYR A 117 -16.27 23.32 -6.80
CA TYR A 117 -14.93 23.80 -7.12
C TYR A 117 -14.80 25.32 -6.94
N ALA A 118 -15.79 26.10 -7.40
CA ALA A 118 -15.74 27.56 -7.33
C ALA A 118 -15.71 28.07 -5.87
N GLU A 119 -16.53 27.48 -5.00
CA GLU A 119 -16.55 27.81 -3.56
C GLU A 119 -15.20 27.49 -2.91
N ALA A 120 -14.69 26.26 -3.10
CA ALA A 120 -13.40 25.85 -2.56
C ALA A 120 -12.23 26.70 -3.11
N TYR A 121 -12.26 27.02 -4.41
CA TYR A 121 -11.20 27.80 -5.06
C TYR A 121 -11.17 29.24 -4.55
N SER A 122 -12.34 29.85 -4.32
CA SER A 122 -12.43 31.21 -3.77
C SER A 122 -11.78 31.35 -2.39
N GLN A 123 -11.69 30.25 -1.63
CA GLN A 123 -11.08 30.18 -0.30
C GLN A 123 -9.76 29.40 -0.27
N LYS A 124 -9.14 29.11 -1.44
CA LYS A 124 -8.01 28.19 -1.56
C LYS A 124 -6.84 28.52 -0.62
N GLU A 125 -6.43 29.78 -0.55
CA GLU A 125 -5.30 30.21 0.28
C GLU A 125 -5.60 30.01 1.77
N ALA A 126 -6.80 30.41 2.21
CA ALA A 126 -7.26 30.21 3.58
C ALA A 126 -7.33 28.72 3.93
N LEU A 127 -7.92 27.89 3.06
CA LEU A 127 -8.01 26.44 3.26
C LEU A 127 -6.63 25.78 3.36
N ILE A 128 -5.69 26.11 2.47
CA ILE A 128 -4.32 25.58 2.51
C ILE A 128 -3.64 25.99 3.81
N GLN A 129 -3.76 27.24 4.23
CA GLN A 129 -3.11 27.71 5.46
C GLN A 129 -3.69 27.01 6.70
N GLN A 130 -5.01 26.85 6.77
CA GLN A 130 -5.66 26.12 7.86
C GLN A 130 -5.21 24.66 7.88
N LEU A 131 -5.21 23.96 6.73
CA LEU A 131 -4.73 22.58 6.64
C LEU A 131 -3.26 22.43 7.04
N LYS A 132 -2.38 23.38 6.67
CA LYS A 132 -0.99 23.37 7.10
C LYS A 132 -0.86 23.51 8.61
N ASN A 133 -1.54 24.49 9.20
CA ASN A 133 -1.56 24.69 10.65
C ASN A 133 -2.01 23.41 11.37
N THR A 134 -3.08 22.80 10.89
CA THR A 134 -3.67 21.60 11.46
C THR A 134 -2.76 20.36 11.27
N LEU A 135 -2.31 20.08 10.05
CA LEU A 135 -1.70 18.78 9.72
C LEU A 135 -0.17 18.75 9.77
N LEU A 136 0.51 19.89 9.53
CA LEU A 136 1.95 19.91 9.28
C LEU A 136 2.75 20.74 10.28
N LEU A 137 2.13 21.75 10.90
CA LEU A 137 2.81 22.70 11.79
C LEU A 137 2.56 22.42 13.27
N ASP A 138 2.01 21.25 13.58
CA ASP A 138 1.77 20.77 14.94
C ASP A 138 0.97 21.75 15.81
N GLN A 139 0.05 22.52 15.20
CA GLN A 139 -0.81 23.47 15.92
C GLN A 139 -2.09 22.81 16.46
N ARG A 140 -2.10 21.48 16.62
CA ARG A 140 -3.21 20.74 17.21
C ARG A 140 -2.78 20.13 18.53
N ASP A 141 -3.61 20.30 19.53
CA ASP A 141 -3.56 19.49 20.74
C ASP A 141 -4.30 18.17 20.50
N VAL A 142 -3.58 17.10 20.16
CA VAL A 142 -4.14 15.76 19.87
C VAL A 142 -3.73 14.78 20.98
N PRO A 143 -4.27 14.91 22.20
CA PRO A 143 -3.82 14.11 23.33
C PRO A 143 -4.24 12.65 23.14
N VAL A 144 -3.28 11.75 23.26
CA VAL A 144 -3.50 10.30 23.21
C VAL A 144 -2.94 9.69 24.48
N THR A 145 -3.72 8.83 25.13
CA THR A 145 -3.35 8.20 26.40
C THR A 145 -2.82 6.80 26.17
N LEU A 146 -2.07 6.26 27.13
CA LEU A 146 -1.66 4.86 27.13
C LEU A 146 -2.87 3.93 26.98
N THR A 147 -3.96 4.21 27.71
CA THR A 147 -5.22 3.44 27.62
C THR A 147 -5.79 3.44 26.21
N SER A 148 -5.89 4.62 25.57
CA SER A 148 -6.37 4.70 24.19
C SER A 148 -5.48 3.89 23.25
N PHE A 149 -4.15 4.05 23.34
CA PHE A 149 -3.23 3.30 22.49
C PHE A 149 -3.32 1.79 22.70
N SER A 150 -3.44 1.31 23.93
CA SER A 150 -3.66 -0.12 24.21
C SER A 150 -4.95 -0.60 23.56
N ALA A 151 -6.06 0.12 23.72
CA ALA A 151 -7.33 -0.24 23.09
C ALA A 151 -7.23 -0.32 21.55
N LEU A 152 -6.42 0.53 20.92
CA LEU A 152 -6.18 0.45 19.47
C LEU A 152 -5.57 -0.87 19.02
N PHE A 153 -4.55 -1.36 19.74
CA PHE A 153 -3.82 -2.56 19.35
C PHE A 153 -4.49 -3.85 19.85
N ASP A 154 -5.11 -3.81 21.02
CA ASP A 154 -5.69 -4.98 21.67
C ASP A 154 -7.14 -5.25 21.20
N GLU A 155 -7.89 -4.21 20.83
CA GLU A 155 -9.32 -4.32 20.52
C GLU A 155 -9.70 -3.71 19.15
N GLY A 156 -8.99 -2.66 18.72
CA GLY A 156 -9.13 -2.04 17.40
C GLY A 156 -9.64 -0.60 17.42
N LEU A 157 -9.94 -0.07 16.22
CA LEU A 157 -10.26 1.35 16.00
C LEU A 157 -11.50 1.83 16.77
N ALA A 158 -12.51 0.98 16.94
CA ALA A 158 -13.73 1.34 17.66
C ALA A 158 -13.49 1.52 19.17
N ALA A 159 -12.70 0.63 19.78
CA ALA A 159 -12.30 0.74 21.19
C ALA A 159 -11.36 1.93 21.38
N TRP A 160 -10.41 2.13 20.46
CA TRP A 160 -9.56 3.33 20.46
C TRP A 160 -10.37 4.63 20.52
N LEU A 161 -11.41 4.78 19.68
CA LEU A 161 -12.27 5.96 19.69
C LEU A 161 -13.01 6.15 21.03
N GLN A 162 -13.39 5.06 21.72
CA GLN A 162 -14.09 5.13 23.00
C GLN A 162 -13.17 5.57 24.13
N GLU A 163 -11.89 5.19 24.06
CA GLU A 163 -10.87 5.49 25.07
C GLU A 163 -10.14 6.83 24.85
N LEU A 164 -10.47 7.57 23.78
CA LEU A 164 -9.89 8.89 23.54
C LEU A 164 -10.26 9.87 24.66
N PRO A 165 -9.28 10.63 25.18
CA PRO A 165 -9.54 11.58 26.26
C PRO A 165 -10.41 12.74 25.75
N GLN A 166 -11.32 13.24 26.58
CA GLN A 166 -12.12 14.44 26.28
C GLN A 166 -11.28 15.73 26.49
N GLN A 167 -10.18 15.84 25.76
CA GLN A 167 -9.18 16.93 25.83
C GLN A 167 -8.73 17.35 24.42
N GLY A 168 -8.17 18.54 24.29
CA GLY A 168 -7.67 19.06 23.02
C GLY A 168 -8.72 19.03 21.91
N VAL A 169 -8.34 18.58 20.72
CA VAL A 169 -9.22 18.48 19.55
C VAL A 169 -10.41 17.53 19.76
N TRP A 170 -10.30 16.57 20.68
CA TRP A 170 -11.34 15.56 20.88
C TRP A 170 -12.61 16.15 21.51
N GLN A 171 -12.53 17.25 22.26
CA GLN A 171 -13.72 17.92 22.81
C GLN A 171 -14.68 18.43 21.74
N GLN A 172 -14.16 18.71 20.55
CA GLN A 172 -14.90 19.25 19.42
C GLN A 172 -15.11 18.19 18.32
N ALA A 173 -14.63 16.97 18.55
CA ALA A 173 -14.74 15.88 17.60
C ALA A 173 -16.18 15.35 17.54
N ASP A 174 -16.68 15.15 16.32
CA ASP A 174 -17.93 14.44 16.10
C ASP A 174 -17.66 12.92 16.15
N PHE A 175 -17.65 12.37 17.37
CA PHE A 175 -17.44 10.94 17.59
C PHE A 175 -18.49 10.06 16.91
N LYS A 176 -19.73 10.55 16.78
CA LYS A 176 -20.80 9.83 16.09
C LYS A 176 -20.46 9.69 14.61
N ARG A 177 -20.00 10.78 13.98
CA ARG A 177 -19.52 10.76 12.59
C ARG A 177 -18.28 9.88 12.46
N MET A 178 -17.29 10.00 13.34
CA MET A 178 -16.08 9.16 13.28
C MET A 178 -16.42 7.68 13.35
N HIS A 179 -17.33 7.28 14.24
CA HIS A 179 -17.78 5.90 14.35
C HIS A 179 -18.51 5.42 13.08
N ALA A 180 -19.33 6.27 12.46
CA ALA A 180 -19.95 5.96 11.17
C ALA A 180 -18.90 5.82 10.04
N GLU A 181 -17.88 6.68 10.03
CA GLU A 181 -16.78 6.62 9.06
C GLU A 181 -15.91 5.37 9.22
N LEU A 182 -15.76 4.81 10.43
CA LEU A 182 -15.06 3.53 10.62
C LEU A 182 -15.69 2.40 9.81
N ASN A 183 -17.01 2.37 9.70
CA ASN A 183 -17.73 1.36 8.92
C ASN A 183 -17.54 1.51 7.40
N ALA A 184 -17.03 2.66 6.94
CA ALA A 184 -16.71 2.91 5.54
C ALA A 184 -15.26 2.56 5.18
N ILE A 185 -14.42 2.19 6.16
CA ILE A 185 -13.05 1.75 5.91
C ILE A 185 -13.10 0.31 5.39
N LEU A 186 -12.59 0.10 4.17
CA LEU A 186 -12.46 -1.22 3.58
C LEU A 186 -11.50 -2.08 4.40
N SER A 187 -11.82 -3.37 4.52
CA SER A 187 -10.97 -4.37 5.16
C SER A 187 -10.70 -4.16 6.66
N THR A 188 -11.51 -3.38 7.39
CA THR A 188 -11.42 -3.29 8.86
C THR A 188 -11.57 -4.64 9.55
N GLN A 189 -12.38 -5.54 8.98
CA GLN A 189 -12.54 -6.92 9.46
C GLN A 189 -11.28 -7.77 9.31
N ALA A 190 -10.31 -7.36 8.48
CA ALA A 190 -9.03 -8.05 8.34
C ALA A 190 -8.03 -7.67 9.46
N ILE A 191 -8.31 -6.61 10.23
CA ILE A 191 -7.54 -6.21 11.40
C ILE A 191 -8.28 -6.74 12.63
N GLN A 192 -7.96 -7.96 13.04
CA GLN A 192 -8.44 -8.54 14.29
C GLN A 192 -7.24 -8.78 15.19
N ALA A 193 -7.35 -8.38 16.46
CA ALA A 193 -6.42 -8.85 17.47
C ALA A 193 -6.52 -10.38 17.55
N HIS A 194 -5.38 -11.04 17.63
CA HIS A 194 -5.37 -12.47 17.89
C HIS A 194 -5.81 -12.66 19.34
N SER A 195 -7.07 -13.06 19.54
CA SER A 195 -7.53 -13.60 20.82
C SER A 195 -6.76 -14.85 21.19
#